data_AF-W9R4U3-F1
#
_entry.id   AF-W9R4U3-F1
#
_cell.length_a   1.000
_cell.length_b   1.000
_cell.length_c   1.000
_cell.angle_alpha   90.00
_cell.angle_beta   90.00
_cell.angle_gamma   90.00
#
_symmetry.space_group_name_H-M   'P 1'
#
loop_
_entity.id
_entity.type
_entity.pdbx_description
1 polymer ?
#
loop_
_entity_poly.entity_id
_entity_poly.type
_entity_poly.pdbx_seq_one_letter_code
_entity_poly.pdbx_strand_id
1 'polypeptide(L)'
;MAQLVQLRQGEEARRGGVIGAETHYSGGEDLKNNGSYVLNKPYLPIPAGELSLQQAWFLMIFDVLVGLLILRLMNADLITTSLYCLGLILGTFYSTPPFRFKESSVATVIVIPLITGIIQNIGVFYAATASLGLPFWSPSIVFITTFVTVFFVPISLIKDLTDVEGDLKHNIWTFTVTYGHKNIVAVSTGILLLNYIGAIAAAIYMPQAFKLNLMLPAHSLPATWLLIQEACADFFQFLWKLLGLEFLLFPFM
;
A
#
# COMPACT_ATOMS: atom_id res chain seq x y z
N MET A 1 -15.25 -3.57 -1.87
CA MET A 1 -14.76 -2.26 -2.38
C MET A 1 -13.25 -2.12 -2.18
N ALA A 2 -12.68 -2.41 -1.01
CA ALA A 2 -11.22 -2.42 -0.77
C ALA A 2 -10.41 -3.37 -1.69
N GLN A 3 -10.89 -4.60 -1.92
CA GLN A 3 -10.26 -5.53 -2.89
C GLN A 3 -10.37 -5.05 -4.35
N LEU A 4 -11.45 -4.36 -4.73
CA LEU A 4 -11.60 -3.79 -6.08
C LEU A 4 -10.73 -2.55 -6.26
N VAL A 5 -10.50 -1.77 -5.19
CA VAL A 5 -9.54 -0.67 -5.19
C VAL A 5 -8.12 -1.21 -5.36
N GLN A 6 -7.72 -2.26 -4.62
CA GLN A 6 -6.40 -2.88 -4.74
C GLN A 6 -6.15 -3.63 -6.06
N LEU A 7 -7.15 -4.35 -6.58
CA LEU A 7 -7.08 -4.98 -7.91
C LEU A 7 -7.00 -3.93 -9.03
N ARG A 8 -7.68 -2.78 -8.87
CA ARG A 8 -7.54 -1.65 -9.80
C ARG A 8 -6.13 -1.06 -9.74
N GLN A 9 -5.48 -0.98 -8.57
CA GLN A 9 -4.05 -0.57 -8.48
C GLN A 9 -3.11 -1.52 -9.22
N GLY A 10 -3.41 -2.82 -9.24
CA GLY A 10 -2.66 -3.83 -10.00
C GLY A 10 -2.92 -3.83 -11.52
N GLU A 11 -4.05 -3.31 -12.00
CA GLU A 11 -4.33 -3.09 -13.43
C GLU A 11 -3.83 -1.73 -13.93
N GLU A 12 -3.84 -0.71 -13.08
CA GLU A 12 -3.26 0.61 -13.29
C GLU A 12 -1.73 0.58 -13.33
N ALA A 13 -1.12 -0.25 -12.47
CA ALA A 13 0.26 -0.72 -12.56
C ALA A 13 0.64 -1.27 -13.94
N ARG A 14 -0.29 -1.95 -14.63
CA ARG A 14 -0.07 -2.52 -15.98
C ARG A 14 -0.12 -1.47 -17.10
N ARG A 15 -0.66 -0.28 -16.84
CA ARG A 15 -0.76 0.83 -17.80
C ARG A 15 0.17 2.00 -17.46
N GLY A 16 1.05 1.86 -16.47
CA GLY A 16 1.88 2.94 -15.96
C GLY A 16 1.10 4.03 -15.21
N GLY A 17 -0.21 4.18 -15.40
CA GLY A 17 -1.01 5.16 -14.66
C GLY A 17 -1.34 4.67 -13.26
N VAL A 18 -0.49 4.91 -12.27
CA VAL A 18 -0.82 4.75 -10.83
C VAL A 18 -1.94 5.73 -10.47
N ILE A 19 -3.21 5.28 -10.45
CA ILE A 19 -4.36 6.05 -9.95
C ILE A 19 -5.02 5.27 -8.81
N GLY A 20 -4.20 4.80 -7.88
CA GLY A 20 -4.70 4.16 -6.68
C GLY A 20 -3.67 4.26 -5.58
N ALA A 21 -4.10 4.77 -4.44
CA ALA A 21 -3.34 5.04 -3.21
C ALA A 21 -2.33 6.20 -3.26
N GLU A 22 -1.75 6.56 -4.40
CA GLU A 22 -0.90 7.78 -4.51
C GLU A 22 -1.67 9.03 -4.93
N THR A 23 -2.91 8.88 -5.42
CA THR A 23 -3.79 9.99 -5.82
C THR A 23 -4.61 10.56 -4.68
N HIS A 24 -4.51 9.97 -3.49
CA HIS A 24 -5.10 10.55 -2.30
C HIS A 24 -4.15 11.60 -1.73
N TYR A 25 -4.66 12.82 -1.75
CA TYR A 25 -4.08 14.03 -1.16
C TYR A 25 -2.98 14.66 -2.01
N SER A 26 -3.38 15.63 -2.84
CA SER A 26 -2.54 16.78 -3.22
C SER A 26 -1.15 16.41 -3.77
N GLY A 27 -1.14 15.91 -5.01
CA GLY A 27 0.06 15.85 -5.84
C GLY A 27 0.03 16.80 -7.03
N GLY A 28 -1.09 17.42 -7.38
CA GLY A 28 -1.23 18.02 -8.71
C GLY A 28 -0.35 19.24 -9.01
N GLU A 29 -0.01 20.06 -8.01
CA GLU A 29 0.94 21.16 -8.18
C GLU A 29 2.40 20.68 -8.13
N ASP A 30 2.74 19.77 -7.22
CA ASP A 30 4.07 19.14 -7.17
C ASP A 30 4.36 18.34 -8.47
N LEU A 31 3.39 17.57 -8.98
CA LEU A 31 3.54 16.76 -10.20
C LEU A 31 3.75 17.62 -11.44
N LYS A 32 3.24 18.86 -11.45
CA LYS A 32 3.39 19.78 -12.57
C LYS A 32 4.64 20.66 -12.48
N ASN A 33 5.05 21.03 -11.26
CA ASN A 33 6.10 22.03 -11.04
C ASN A 33 7.41 21.47 -10.46
N ASN A 34 7.42 20.23 -9.97
CA ASN A 34 8.64 19.60 -9.46
C ASN A 34 9.33 18.81 -10.59
N GLY A 35 10.46 19.34 -11.05
CA GLY A 35 11.25 18.75 -12.13
C GLY A 35 11.67 17.29 -11.89
N SER A 36 11.77 16.84 -10.63
CA SER A 36 12.09 15.45 -10.32
C SER A 36 10.95 14.50 -10.71
N TYR A 37 9.69 14.88 -10.43
CA TYR A 37 8.53 14.04 -10.73
C TYR A 37 8.27 13.94 -12.23
N VAL A 38 8.38 15.06 -12.96
CA VAL A 38 8.23 15.07 -14.41
C VAL A 38 9.30 14.22 -15.09
N LEU A 39 10.52 14.21 -14.54
CA LEU A 39 11.63 13.42 -15.06
C LEU A 39 11.44 11.92 -14.79
N ASN A 40 11.09 11.54 -13.55
CA ASN A 40 11.00 10.14 -13.15
C ASN A 40 9.71 9.46 -13.64
N LYS A 41 8.59 10.20 -13.66
CA LYS A 41 7.25 9.63 -13.92
C LYS A 41 6.44 10.48 -14.91
N PRO A 42 6.95 10.71 -16.14
CA PRO A 42 6.26 11.53 -17.15
C PRO A 42 4.94 10.92 -17.64
N TYR A 43 4.78 9.60 -17.48
CA TYR A 43 3.60 8.85 -17.88
C TYR A 43 2.42 8.99 -16.91
N LEU A 44 2.58 9.64 -15.75
CA LEU A 44 1.46 9.84 -14.83
C LEU A 44 0.41 10.78 -15.44
N PRO A 45 -0.89 10.61 -15.10
CA PRO A 45 -1.98 11.32 -15.79
C PRO A 45 -1.87 12.85 -15.78
N ILE A 46 -1.37 13.45 -14.70
CA ILE A 46 -1.22 14.91 -14.60
C ILE A 46 0.00 15.40 -15.41
N PRO A 47 1.23 14.86 -15.22
CA PRO A 47 2.38 15.18 -16.08
C PRO A 47 2.15 14.92 -17.57
N ALA A 48 1.45 13.84 -17.92
CA ALA A 48 1.11 13.48 -19.29
C ALA A 48 0.03 14.39 -19.92
N GLY A 49 -0.64 15.22 -19.11
CA GLY A 49 -1.72 16.10 -19.56
C GLY A 49 -3.06 15.39 -19.80
N GLU A 50 -3.18 14.11 -19.44
CA GLU A 50 -4.42 13.33 -19.55
C GLU A 50 -5.46 13.73 -18.49
N LEU A 51 -5.00 14.25 -17.35
CA LEU A 51 -5.83 14.72 -16.24
C LEU A 51 -5.43 16.14 -15.84
N SER A 52 -6.37 17.09 -15.92
CA SER A 52 -6.12 18.45 -15.43
C SER A 52 -6.15 18.52 -13.90
N LEU A 53 -5.49 19.54 -13.33
CA LEU A 53 -5.48 19.78 -11.88
C LEU A 53 -6.90 19.94 -11.31
N GLN A 54 -7.79 20.62 -12.02
CA GLN A 54 -9.17 20.82 -11.62
C GLN A 54 -9.95 19.49 -11.58
N GLN A 55 -9.74 18.63 -12.57
CA GLN A 55 -10.34 17.29 -12.58
C GLN A 55 -9.82 16.44 -11.43
N ALA A 56 -8.52 16.50 -11.11
CA ALA A 56 -7.94 15.80 -9.97
C ALA A 56 -8.56 16.26 -8.63
N TRP A 57 -8.71 17.57 -8.42
CA TRP A 57 -9.39 18.12 -7.23
C TRP A 57 -10.85 17.70 -7.16
N PHE A 58 -11.58 17.75 -8.28
CA PHE A 58 -12.97 17.30 -8.34
C PHE A 58 -13.10 15.84 -7.94
N LEU A 59 -12.28 14.95 -8.52
CA LEU A 59 -12.30 13.52 -8.21
C LEU A 59 -11.98 13.26 -6.74
N MET A 60 -11.02 13.97 -6.17
CA MET A 60 -10.64 13.84 -4.76
C MET A 60 -11.78 14.26 -3.83
N ILE A 61 -12.39 15.43 -4.06
CA ILE A 61 -13.52 15.91 -3.24
C ILE A 61 -14.72 14.96 -3.40
N PHE A 62 -14.99 14.53 -4.63
CA PHE A 62 -16.07 13.60 -4.94
C PHE A 62 -15.90 12.27 -4.17
N ASP A 63 -14.71 11.69 -4.17
CA ASP A 63 -14.42 10.44 -3.47
C ASP A 63 -14.64 10.56 -1.95
N VAL A 64 -14.16 11.65 -1.34
CA VAL A 64 -14.40 11.94 0.09
C VAL A 64 -15.89 12.07 0.40
N LEU A 65 -16.64 12.81 -0.42
CA LEU A 65 -18.08 13.01 -0.22
C LEU A 65 -18.87 11.71 -0.39
N VAL A 66 -18.50 10.89 -1.38
CA VAL A 66 -19.12 9.57 -1.59
C VAL A 66 -18.80 8.63 -0.41
N GLY A 67 -17.57 8.63 0.10
CA GLY A 67 -17.20 7.84 1.28
C GLY A 67 -18.02 8.24 2.51
N LEU A 68 -18.14 9.54 2.79
CA LEU A 68 -18.98 10.05 3.89
C LEU A 68 -20.47 9.72 3.69
N LEU A 69 -20.97 9.78 2.45
CA LEU A 69 -22.33 9.38 2.14
C LEU A 69 -22.56 7.90 2.40
N ILE A 70 -21.64 7.03 1.99
CA ILE A 70 -21.71 5.58 2.26
C ILE A 70 -21.75 5.33 3.77
N LEU A 71 -20.85 5.95 4.55
CA LEU A 71 -20.85 5.82 6.01
C LEU A 71 -22.19 6.22 6.62
N ARG A 72 -22.77 7.32 6.15
CA ARG A 72 -24.10 7.78 6.59
C ARG A 72 -25.21 6.81 6.21
N LEU A 73 -25.24 6.31 4.98
CA LEU A 73 -26.26 5.36 4.51
C LEU A 73 -26.19 4.01 5.22
N MET A 74 -24.98 3.60 5.62
CA MET A 74 -24.75 2.36 6.38
C MET A 74 -24.98 2.53 7.89
N ASN A 75 -25.33 3.74 8.36
CA ASN A 75 -25.39 4.08 9.79
C ASN A 75 -24.10 3.66 10.52
N ALA A 76 -22.96 3.95 9.91
CA ALA A 76 -21.66 3.59 10.46
C ALA A 76 -21.49 4.15 11.88
N ASP A 77 -20.93 3.33 12.76
CA ASP A 77 -20.68 3.72 14.14
C ASP A 77 -19.54 4.75 14.23
N LEU A 78 -19.35 5.29 15.44
CA LEU A 78 -18.33 6.31 15.68
C LEU A 78 -16.92 5.78 15.39
N ILE A 79 -16.64 4.51 15.68
CA ILE A 79 -15.32 3.92 15.47
C ILE A 79 -15.01 3.82 13.97
N THR A 80 -15.92 3.28 13.17
CA THR A 80 -15.75 3.19 11.70
C THR A 80 -15.55 4.58 11.09
N THR A 81 -16.40 5.54 11.48
CA THR A 81 -16.31 6.92 10.98
C THR A 81 -14.99 7.58 11.39
N SER A 82 -14.54 7.36 12.63
CA SER A 82 -13.27 7.90 13.13
C SER A 82 -12.06 7.32 12.40
N LEU A 83 -12.05 6.00 12.14
CA LEU A 83 -10.96 5.35 11.39
C LEU A 83 -10.89 5.84 9.95
N TYR A 84 -12.03 6.06 9.30
CA TYR A 84 -12.10 6.68 7.98
C TYR A 84 -11.49 8.09 7.99
N CYS A 85 -11.98 8.96 8.87
CA CYS A 85 -11.47 10.33 9.00
C CYS A 85 -9.98 10.39 9.36
N LEU A 86 -9.50 9.48 10.22
CA LEU A 86 -8.09 9.37 10.55
C LEU A 86 -7.25 9.00 9.32
N GLY A 87 -7.73 8.07 8.50
CA GLY A 87 -7.09 7.73 7.21
C GLY A 87 -6.99 8.94 6.29
N LEU A 88 -8.04 9.75 6.19
CA LEU A 88 -8.06 10.99 5.40
C LEU A 88 -7.02 12.02 5.90
N ILE A 89 -6.96 12.23 7.22
CA ILE A 89 -6.02 13.17 7.85
C ILE A 89 -4.57 12.71 7.62
N LEU A 90 -4.29 11.43 7.85
CA LEU A 90 -2.93 10.91 7.69
C LEU A 90 -2.50 10.91 6.22
N GLY A 91 -3.41 10.60 5.29
CA GLY A 91 -3.15 10.77 3.87
C GLY A 91 -2.86 12.24 3.51
N THR A 92 -3.58 13.19 4.11
CA THR A 92 -3.31 14.62 3.94
C THR A 92 -1.90 14.97 4.41
N PHE A 93 -1.53 14.61 5.64
CA PHE A 93 -0.20 14.89 6.20
C PHE A 93 0.93 14.21 5.44
N TYR A 94 0.67 13.07 4.82
CA TYR A 94 1.65 12.39 3.99
C TYR A 94 2.07 13.23 2.79
N SER A 95 1.15 14.02 2.21
CA SER A 95 1.37 14.70 0.94
C SER A 95 1.43 16.22 1.01
N THR A 96 0.79 16.86 1.99
CA THR A 96 0.64 18.33 2.04
C THR A 96 1.52 18.98 3.11
N PRO A 97 1.91 20.26 2.93
CA PRO A 97 2.51 21.06 4.00
C PRO A 97 1.61 21.08 5.26
N PRO A 98 2.20 21.19 6.47
CA PRO A 98 3.62 21.36 6.75
C PRO A 98 4.43 20.05 6.85
N PHE A 99 3.79 18.86 6.84
CA PHE A 99 4.46 17.60 7.19
C PHE A 99 5.11 16.89 6.00
N ARG A 100 4.39 16.71 4.88
CA ARG A 100 4.88 16.08 3.63
C ARG A 100 5.73 14.81 3.88
N PHE A 101 5.22 13.83 4.65
CA PHE A 101 6.00 12.64 5.01
C PHE A 101 6.61 11.88 3.81
N LYS A 102 6.00 11.98 2.63
CA LYS A 102 6.52 11.42 1.37
C LYS A 102 7.94 11.87 1.01
N GLU A 103 8.39 13.01 1.51
CA GLU A 103 9.73 13.57 1.21
C GLU A 103 10.85 12.96 2.05
N SER A 104 10.51 12.25 3.13
CA SER A 104 11.48 11.53 3.95
C SER A 104 11.29 10.03 3.75
N SER A 105 12.32 9.34 3.28
CA SER A 105 12.28 7.87 3.15
C SER A 105 12.06 7.20 4.51
N VAL A 106 12.64 7.73 5.59
CA VAL A 106 12.42 7.23 6.96
C VAL A 106 10.96 7.40 7.36
N ALA A 107 10.39 8.59 7.18
CA ALA A 107 8.99 8.83 7.53
C ALA A 107 8.07 7.94 6.69
N THR A 108 8.37 7.76 5.41
CA THR A 108 7.57 6.92 4.51
C THR A 108 7.54 5.45 4.94
N VAL A 109 8.68 4.88 5.33
CA VAL A 109 8.76 3.47 5.79
C VAL A 109 8.04 3.25 7.12
N ILE A 110 7.79 4.29 7.91
CA ILE A 110 6.99 4.21 9.13
C ILE A 110 5.50 4.42 8.82
N VAL A 111 5.20 5.48 8.06
CA VAL A 111 3.83 5.96 7.86
C VAL A 111 3.03 5.07 6.90
N ILE A 112 3.62 4.55 5.82
CA ILE A 112 2.89 3.69 4.88
C ILE A 112 2.40 2.39 5.56
N PRO A 113 3.24 1.62 6.27
CA PRO A 113 2.78 0.45 7.00
C PRO A 113 1.75 0.79 8.08
N LEU A 114 1.89 1.93 8.76
CA LEU A 114 0.92 2.36 9.77
C LEU A 114 -0.46 2.66 9.16
N ILE A 115 -0.50 3.46 8.09
CA ILE A 115 -1.76 3.84 7.44
C ILE A 115 -2.38 2.62 6.76
N THR A 116 -1.66 1.98 5.85
CA THR A 116 -2.23 0.97 4.95
C THR A 116 -2.22 -0.41 5.60
N GLY A 117 -1.15 -0.75 6.32
CA GLY A 117 -1.00 -2.02 7.02
C GLY A 117 -1.90 -2.15 8.24
N ILE A 118 -1.96 -1.11 9.08
CA ILE A 118 -2.69 -1.16 10.35
C ILE A 118 -4.05 -0.47 10.24
N ILE A 119 -4.08 0.85 10.05
CA ILE A 119 -5.30 1.65 10.22
C ILE A 119 -6.37 1.26 9.21
N GLN A 120 -6.01 1.15 7.93
CA GLN A 120 -6.96 0.79 6.87
C GLN A 120 -7.45 -0.65 7.00
N ASN A 121 -6.55 -1.61 7.27
CA ASN A 121 -6.95 -3.01 7.49
C ASN A 121 -7.91 -3.12 8.68
N ILE A 122 -7.54 -2.57 9.83
CA ILE A 122 -8.39 -2.55 11.02
C ILE A 122 -9.73 -1.89 10.71
N GLY A 123 -9.74 -0.74 10.02
CA GLY A 123 -10.97 -0.04 9.65
C GLY A 123 -11.91 -0.87 8.78
N VAL A 124 -11.38 -1.53 7.75
CA VAL A 124 -12.19 -2.38 6.86
C VAL A 124 -12.74 -3.59 7.61
N PHE A 125 -11.91 -4.30 8.37
CA PHE A 125 -12.36 -5.48 9.11
C PHE A 125 -13.32 -5.12 10.23
N TYR A 126 -13.08 -4.03 10.95
CA TYR A 126 -13.97 -3.54 11.99
C TYR A 126 -15.34 -3.19 11.42
N ALA A 127 -15.38 -2.40 10.34
CA ALA A 127 -16.63 -2.03 9.67
C ALA A 127 -17.41 -3.27 9.20
N ALA A 128 -16.71 -4.26 8.65
CA ALA A 128 -17.32 -5.51 8.19
C ALA A 128 -17.87 -6.33 9.37
N THR A 129 -17.09 -6.55 10.44
CA THR A 129 -17.55 -7.33 11.60
C THR A 129 -18.67 -6.63 12.34
N ALA A 130 -18.59 -5.30 12.51
CA ALA A 130 -19.64 -4.51 13.15
C ALA A 130 -20.95 -4.58 12.37
N SER A 131 -20.90 -4.47 11.04
CA SER A 131 -22.08 -4.59 10.18
C SER A 131 -22.72 -5.99 10.22
N LEU A 132 -21.93 -7.03 10.47
CA LEU A 132 -22.39 -8.41 10.59
C LEU A 132 -22.75 -8.83 12.02
N GLY A 133 -22.54 -7.95 13.02
CA GLY A 133 -22.72 -8.29 14.44
C GLY A 133 -21.74 -9.34 14.95
N LEU A 134 -20.56 -9.46 14.34
CA LEU A 134 -19.52 -10.42 14.69
C LEU A 134 -18.49 -9.80 15.66
N PRO A 135 -17.82 -10.62 16.49
CA PRO A 135 -16.70 -10.14 17.30
C PRO A 135 -15.56 -9.68 16.40
N PHE A 136 -14.99 -8.51 16.70
CA PHE A 136 -13.89 -7.94 15.92
C PHE A 136 -12.58 -8.72 16.10
N TRP A 137 -12.23 -9.10 17.33
CA TRP A 137 -10.96 -9.76 17.58
C TRP A 137 -10.99 -11.23 17.12
N SER A 138 -10.16 -11.55 16.13
CA SER A 138 -9.94 -12.92 15.66
C SER A 138 -8.47 -13.15 15.30
N PRO A 139 -7.96 -14.40 15.39
CA PRO A 139 -6.64 -14.74 14.89
C PRO A 139 -6.41 -14.30 13.44
N SER A 140 -7.41 -14.44 12.57
CA SER A 140 -7.33 -14.06 11.15
C SER A 140 -7.13 -12.56 10.96
N ILE A 141 -7.82 -11.72 11.74
CA ILE A 141 -7.68 -10.25 11.68
C ILE A 141 -6.30 -9.82 12.20
N VAL A 142 -5.80 -10.43 13.27
CA VAL A 142 -4.45 -10.16 13.78
C VAL A 142 -3.41 -10.58 12.74
N PHE A 143 -3.55 -11.79 12.18
CA PHE A 143 -2.65 -12.31 11.16
C PHE A 143 -2.58 -11.40 9.93
N ILE A 144 -3.71 -11.08 9.29
CA ILE A 144 -3.68 -10.27 8.06
C ILE A 144 -3.17 -8.85 8.33
N THR A 145 -3.53 -8.25 9.47
CA THR A 145 -3.05 -6.91 9.84
C THR A 145 -1.53 -6.94 10.01
N THR A 146 -0.98 -7.90 10.75
CA THR A 146 0.48 -8.04 10.93
C THR A 146 1.17 -8.35 9.62
N PHE A 147 0.68 -9.34 8.87
CA PHE A 147 1.29 -9.79 7.62
C PHE A 147 1.34 -8.67 6.59
N VAL A 148 0.23 -7.96 6.38
CA VAL A 148 0.16 -6.84 5.43
C VAL A 148 1.00 -5.66 5.91
N THR A 149 1.03 -5.36 7.21
CA THR A 149 1.90 -4.31 7.78
C THR A 149 3.36 -4.59 7.47
N VAL A 150 3.83 -5.81 7.72
CA VAL A 150 5.21 -6.21 7.38
C VAL A 150 5.43 -6.16 5.87
N PHE A 151 4.44 -6.52 5.05
CA PHE A 151 4.54 -6.47 3.58
C PHE A 151 4.68 -5.03 3.04
N PHE A 152 4.03 -4.06 3.66
CA PHE A 152 4.13 -2.66 3.25
C PHE A 152 5.49 -2.03 3.54
N VAL A 153 6.29 -2.59 4.47
CA VAL A 153 7.65 -2.11 4.73
C VAL A 153 8.54 -2.25 3.48
N PRO A 154 8.71 -3.45 2.89
CA PRO A 154 9.34 -3.63 1.58
C PRO A 154 8.79 -2.71 0.50
N ILE A 155 7.46 -2.65 0.30
CA ILE A 155 6.85 -1.78 -0.72
C ILE A 155 7.29 -0.32 -0.55
N SER A 156 7.30 0.18 0.68
CA SER A 156 7.74 1.55 0.97
C SER A 156 9.24 1.77 0.80
N LEU A 157 10.07 0.74 1.04
CA LEU A 157 11.52 0.79 0.82
C LEU A 157 11.86 0.86 -0.67
N ILE A 158 11.16 0.07 -1.48
CA ILE A 158 11.44 -0.05 -2.92
C ILE A 158 10.71 0.97 -3.79
N LYS A 159 9.88 1.83 -3.21
CA LYS A 159 9.08 2.83 -3.96
C LYS A 159 9.95 3.77 -4.81
N ASP A 160 11.17 4.04 -4.35
CA ASP A 160 12.13 4.97 -4.97
C ASP A 160 13.16 4.25 -5.86
N LEU A 161 12.97 2.95 -6.17
CA LEU A 161 13.93 2.20 -6.99
C LEU A 161 14.08 2.77 -8.41
N THR A 162 12.99 3.24 -9.01
CA THR A 162 12.97 3.82 -10.37
C THR A 162 13.39 5.29 -10.40
N ASP A 163 13.48 5.93 -9.23
CA ASP A 163 13.54 7.38 -9.12
C ASP A 163 14.97 7.90 -8.90
N VAL A 164 15.96 6.99 -8.84
CA VAL A 164 17.38 7.26 -8.50
C VAL A 164 18.00 8.36 -9.37
N GLU A 165 17.80 8.32 -10.69
CA GLU A 165 18.42 9.31 -11.59
C GLU A 165 17.87 10.71 -11.35
N GLY A 166 16.54 10.85 -11.22
CA GLY A 166 15.91 12.13 -10.96
C GLY A 166 16.19 12.65 -9.54
N ASP A 167 16.23 11.75 -8.56
CA ASP A 167 16.57 12.07 -7.17
C ASP A 167 17.99 12.65 -7.08
N LEU A 168 18.97 12.00 -7.71
CA LEU A 168 20.35 12.50 -7.78
C LEU A 168 20.45 13.88 -8.43
N LYS A 169 19.74 14.12 -9.55
CA LYS A 169 19.73 15.42 -10.23
C LYS A 169 19.13 16.55 -9.39
N HIS A 170 18.22 16.23 -8.47
CA HIS A 170 17.55 17.19 -7.60
C HIS A 170 18.08 17.19 -6.16
N ASN A 171 19.21 16.53 -5.89
CA ASN A 171 19.83 16.39 -4.56
C ASN A 171 18.90 15.79 -3.49
N ILE A 172 18.05 14.85 -3.89
CA ILE A 172 17.16 14.10 -3.00
C ILE A 172 17.87 12.81 -2.58
N TRP A 173 18.04 12.62 -1.27
CA TRP A 173 18.76 11.48 -0.70
C TRP A 173 17.78 10.43 -0.17
N THR A 174 17.26 9.59 -1.07
CA THR A 174 16.39 8.46 -0.73
C THR A 174 17.21 7.24 -0.29
N PHE A 175 16.56 6.24 0.33
CA PHE A 175 17.24 5.00 0.71
C PHE A 175 17.89 4.28 -0.47
N THR A 176 17.27 4.29 -1.65
CA THR A 176 17.87 3.72 -2.86
C THR A 176 19.13 4.47 -3.28
N VAL A 177 19.12 5.81 -3.24
CA VAL A 177 20.29 6.63 -3.54
C VAL A 177 21.42 6.37 -2.53
N THR A 178 21.11 6.30 -1.24
CA THR A 178 22.11 6.15 -0.17
C THR A 178 22.70 4.75 -0.08
N TYR A 179 21.87 3.70 -0.14
CA TYR A 179 22.29 2.32 0.10
C TYR A 179 22.43 1.49 -1.17
N GLY A 180 21.93 2.00 -2.30
CA GLY A 180 22.01 1.34 -3.59
C GLY A 180 20.91 0.31 -3.84
N HIS A 181 20.53 0.18 -5.11
CA HIS A 181 19.47 -0.69 -5.61
C HIS A 181 19.55 -2.13 -5.07
N LYS A 182 20.72 -2.77 -5.19
CA LYS A 182 20.91 -4.18 -4.80
C LYS A 182 20.66 -4.43 -3.31
N ASN A 183 21.10 -3.50 -2.44
CA ASN A 183 20.95 -3.65 -1.00
C ASN A 183 19.49 -3.46 -0.57
N ILE A 184 18.80 -2.47 -1.13
CA ILE A 184 17.38 -2.23 -0.84
C ILE A 184 16.52 -3.41 -1.30
N VAL A 185 16.78 -3.98 -2.47
CA VAL A 185 16.08 -5.19 -2.92
C VAL A 185 16.40 -6.37 -2.00
N ALA A 186 17.68 -6.59 -1.63
CA ALA A 186 18.06 -7.70 -0.75
C ALA A 186 17.38 -7.62 0.63
N VAL A 187 17.37 -6.44 1.26
CA VAL A 187 16.69 -6.22 2.55
C VAL A 187 15.18 -6.45 2.41
N SER A 188 14.58 -5.90 1.35
CA SER A 188 13.14 -6.05 1.08
C SER A 188 12.74 -7.52 0.89
N THR A 189 13.52 -8.27 0.10
CA THR A 189 13.35 -9.70 -0.08
C THR A 189 13.50 -10.45 1.23
N GLY A 190 14.52 -10.14 2.05
CA GLY A 190 14.73 -10.75 3.35
C GLY A 190 13.54 -10.56 4.31
N ILE A 191 13.00 -9.34 4.39
CA ILE A 191 11.82 -9.04 5.21
C ILE A 191 10.60 -9.84 4.75
N LEU A 192 10.34 -9.90 3.44
CA LEU A 192 9.21 -10.67 2.90
C LEU A 192 9.36 -12.18 3.15
N LEU A 193 10.56 -12.74 2.99
CA LEU A 193 10.80 -14.16 3.28
C LEU A 193 10.54 -14.49 4.75
N LEU A 194 10.99 -13.62 5.67
CA LEU A 194 10.69 -13.78 7.10
C LEU A 194 9.18 -13.67 7.38
N ASN A 195 8.48 -12.78 6.68
CA ASN A 195 7.02 -12.66 6.78
C ASN A 195 6.31 -13.95 6.31
N TYR A 196 6.76 -14.52 5.19
CA TYR A 196 6.25 -15.79 4.66
C TYR A 196 6.51 -16.97 5.60
N ILE A 197 7.71 -17.06 6.18
CA ILE A 197 8.04 -18.07 7.19
C ILE A 197 7.14 -17.90 8.41
N GLY A 198 6.95 -16.65 8.88
CA GLY A 198 6.06 -16.33 9.99
C GLY A 198 4.62 -16.76 9.75
N ALA A 199 4.10 -16.58 8.53
CA ALA A 199 2.76 -17.05 8.17
C ALA A 199 2.64 -18.58 8.25
N ILE A 200 3.59 -19.32 7.66
CA ILE A 200 3.59 -20.79 7.75
C ILE A 200 3.70 -21.25 9.21
N ALA A 201 4.54 -20.60 10.02
CA ALA A 201 4.67 -20.88 11.44
C ALA A 201 3.35 -20.63 12.19
N ALA A 202 2.63 -19.55 11.90
CA ALA A 202 1.32 -19.27 12.49
C ALA A 202 0.33 -20.42 12.25
N ALA A 203 0.33 -21.02 11.06
CA ALA A 203 -0.52 -22.18 10.75
C ALA A 203 -0.12 -23.45 11.53
N ILE A 204 1.18 -23.65 11.78
CA ILE A 204 1.69 -24.79 12.55
C ILE A 204 1.33 -24.65 14.03
N TYR A 205 1.49 -23.45 14.60
CA TYR A 205 1.24 -23.20 16.03
C TYR A 205 -0.24 -22.95 16.35
N MET A 206 -1.05 -22.54 15.37
CA MET A 206 -2.48 -22.26 15.54
C MET A 206 -3.35 -23.07 14.55
N PRO A 207 -3.29 -24.41 14.57
CA PRO A 207 -4.03 -25.25 13.61
C PRO A 207 -5.55 -25.18 13.75
N GLN A 208 -6.05 -24.65 14.88
CA GLN A 208 -7.48 -24.39 15.11
C GLN A 208 -7.97 -23.13 14.37
N ALA A 209 -7.05 -22.20 14.07
CA ALA A 209 -7.36 -20.92 13.44
C ALA A 209 -7.05 -20.90 11.94
N PHE A 210 -6.04 -21.66 11.50
CA PHE A 210 -5.57 -21.64 10.11
C PHE A 210 -5.42 -23.04 9.54
N LYS A 211 -5.77 -23.17 8.26
CA LYS A 211 -5.64 -24.43 7.53
C LYS A 211 -4.23 -24.58 6.97
N LEU A 212 -3.39 -25.39 7.61
CA LEU A 212 -2.00 -25.62 7.19
C LEU A 212 -1.88 -26.06 5.72
N ASN A 213 -2.81 -26.88 5.24
CA ASN A 213 -2.85 -27.34 3.84
C ASN A 213 -3.10 -26.22 2.83
N LEU A 214 -3.64 -25.08 3.24
CA LEU A 214 -3.80 -23.89 2.41
C LEU A 214 -2.69 -22.87 2.66
N MET A 215 -2.38 -22.60 3.93
CA MET A 215 -1.30 -21.68 4.34
C MET A 215 0.06 -22.07 3.77
N LEU A 216 0.43 -23.35 3.81
CA LEU A 216 1.73 -23.80 3.33
C LEU A 216 1.96 -23.51 1.84
N PRO A 217 1.13 -23.98 0.89
CA PRO A 217 1.30 -23.63 -0.52
C PRO A 217 1.06 -22.14 -0.80
N ALA A 218 0.12 -21.50 -0.10
CA ALA A 218 -0.18 -20.08 -0.29
C ALA A 218 1.01 -19.16 0.00
N HIS A 219 1.92 -19.53 0.89
CA HIS A 219 3.07 -18.69 1.26
C HIS A 219 4.40 -19.21 0.71
N SER A 220 4.56 -20.54 0.56
CA SER A 220 5.80 -21.12 0.01
C SER A 220 5.96 -20.88 -1.50
N LEU A 221 4.87 -20.87 -2.27
CA LEU A 221 4.91 -20.59 -3.71
C LEU A 221 5.29 -19.12 -3.98
N PRO A 222 4.63 -18.11 -3.39
CA PRO A 222 5.08 -16.72 -3.46
C PRO A 222 6.51 -16.49 -2.97
N ALA A 223 6.92 -17.13 -1.87
CA ALA A 223 8.29 -17.02 -1.37
C ALA A 223 9.32 -17.56 -2.38
N THR A 224 9.00 -18.68 -3.04
CA THR A 224 9.87 -19.23 -4.09
C THR A 224 9.89 -18.34 -5.32
N TRP A 225 8.75 -17.76 -5.72
CA TRP A 225 8.67 -16.81 -6.81
C TRP A 225 9.50 -15.55 -6.52
N LEU A 226 9.41 -15.03 -5.30
CA LEU A 226 10.21 -13.89 -4.85
C LEU A 226 11.72 -14.14 -4.97
N LEU A 227 12.19 -15.37 -4.69
CA LEU A 227 13.61 -15.73 -4.77
C LEU A 227 14.15 -15.82 -6.21
N ILE A 228 13.30 -16.21 -7.16
CA ILE A 228 13.68 -16.32 -8.57
C ILE A 228 13.44 -15.02 -9.36
N GLN A 229 12.72 -14.06 -8.78
CA GLN A 229 12.44 -12.78 -9.41
C GLN A 229 13.70 -11.93 -9.47
N GLU A 230 14.06 -11.48 -10.67
CA GLU A 230 15.18 -10.56 -10.84
C GLU A 230 14.87 -9.17 -10.23
N ALA A 231 15.91 -8.57 -9.65
CA ALA A 231 15.89 -7.23 -9.09
C ALA A 231 15.89 -6.15 -10.19
N CYS A 232 14.84 -6.11 -11.02
CA CYS A 232 14.68 -5.17 -12.13
C CYS A 232 13.70 -4.03 -11.79
N ALA A 233 13.49 -3.09 -12.72
CA ALA A 233 12.56 -1.97 -12.55
C ALA A 233 11.12 -2.42 -12.24
N ASP A 234 10.74 -3.62 -12.68
CA ASP A 234 9.40 -4.19 -12.46
C ASP A 234 9.23 -4.81 -11.07
N PHE A 235 10.28 -4.85 -10.24
CA PHE A 235 10.22 -5.45 -8.90
C PHE A 235 9.14 -4.80 -8.01
N PHE A 236 8.94 -3.49 -8.15
CA PHE A 236 7.85 -2.78 -7.48
C PHE A 236 6.47 -3.31 -7.87
N GLN A 237 6.22 -3.45 -9.17
CA GLN A 237 4.95 -3.98 -9.68
C GLN A 237 4.76 -5.45 -9.34
N PHE A 238 5.85 -6.21 -9.28
CA PHE A 238 5.85 -7.58 -8.82
C PHE A 238 5.38 -7.69 -7.36
N LEU A 239 5.89 -6.85 -6.45
CA LEU A 239 5.43 -6.88 -5.05
C LEU A 239 3.94 -6.57 -4.89
N TRP A 240 3.39 -5.64 -5.68
CA TRP A 240 1.95 -5.38 -5.69
C TRP A 240 1.12 -6.56 -6.16
N LYS A 241 1.60 -7.30 -7.18
CA LYS A 241 0.93 -8.53 -7.63
C LYS A 241 0.95 -9.61 -6.56
N LEU A 242 2.09 -9.78 -5.87
CA LEU A 242 2.19 -10.69 -4.74
C LEU A 242 1.20 -10.31 -3.63
N LEU A 243 1.21 -9.05 -3.18
CA LEU A 243 0.27 -8.58 -2.16
C LEU A 243 -1.20 -8.80 -2.57
N GLY A 244 -1.54 -8.53 -3.82
CA GLY A 244 -2.88 -8.79 -4.36
C GLY A 244 -3.27 -10.27 -4.32
N LEU A 245 -2.33 -11.17 -4.61
CA LEU A 245 -2.52 -12.61 -4.48
C LEU A 245 -2.78 -13.01 -3.02
N GLU A 246 -2.05 -12.44 -2.06
CA GLU A 246 -2.26 -12.71 -0.63
C GLU A 246 -3.68 -12.30 -0.18
N PHE A 247 -4.15 -11.13 -0.60
CA PHE A 247 -5.52 -10.68 -0.32
C PHE A 247 -6.59 -11.54 -0.99
N LEU A 248 -6.30 -12.13 -2.16
CA LEU A 248 -7.21 -13.05 -2.83
C LEU A 248 -7.30 -14.39 -2.08
N LEU A 249 -6.18 -14.87 -1.55
CA LEU A 249 -6.10 -16.15 -0.85
C LEU A 249 -6.58 -16.07 0.61
N PHE A 250 -6.46 -14.90 1.25
CA PHE A 250 -6.78 -14.70 2.67
C PHE A 250 -8.14 -15.27 3.13
N PRO A 251 -9.26 -15.12 2.41
CA PRO A 251 -10.56 -15.66 2.85
C PRO A 251 -10.60 -17.19 2.98
N PHE A 252 -9.64 -17.91 2.39
CA PHE A 252 -9.60 -19.38 2.40
C PHE A 252 -8.67 -19.96 3.47
N MET A 253 -7.71 -19.16 3.95
CA MET A 253 -6.67 -19.55 4.92
C MET A 253 -7.24 -19.80 6.31
#